data_AF-A0A7G5Y0U7-F1
#
_entry.id   AF-A0A7G5Y0U7-F1
#
_cell.length_a   1.000
_cell.length_b   1.000
_cell.length_c   1.000
_cell.angle_alpha   90.00
_cell.angle_beta   90.00
_cell.angle_gamma   90.00
#
_symmetry.space_group_name_H-M   'P 1'
#
loop_
_entity.id
_entity.type
_entity.pdbx_description
1 polymer ?
#
loop_
_entity_poly.entity_id
_entity_poly.type
_entity_poly.pdbx_seq_one_letter_code
_entity_poly.pdbx_strand_id
1 'polypeptide(L)'
;MFDRIRRRAAEPSEMQRQFFAQVARLPAQIPTEVERIRAEPTATDPAAVVDDFLPPELRVPTHDQLGGRMTSWQQPLVFDSELVACAECGVYRGWVILSTRDQIWLRCPAGHQQRETRLDTAWYNRHTGPADSTHATFEDCLRHLGH
;
A
#
# COMPACT_ATOMS: atom_id res chain seq x y z
N MET A 1 -26.80 -32.50 22.84
CA MET A 1 -27.39 -32.66 21.50
C MET A 1 -27.01 -31.42 20.72
N PHE A 2 -26.00 -31.50 19.84
CA PHE A 2 -25.48 -30.34 19.10
C PHE A 2 -25.91 -30.46 17.64
N ASP A 3 -26.81 -29.57 17.20
CA ASP A 3 -27.22 -29.49 15.81
C ASP A 3 -26.09 -28.93 14.94
N ARG A 4 -25.59 -29.77 14.02
CA ARG A 4 -24.64 -29.36 12.98
C ARG A 4 -25.40 -28.55 11.93
N ILE A 5 -25.29 -27.22 11.99
CA ILE A 5 -25.76 -26.33 10.93
C ILE A 5 -24.88 -26.56 9.70
N ARG A 6 -25.39 -27.30 8.70
CA ARG A 6 -24.78 -27.37 7.37
C ARG A 6 -24.97 -26.02 6.68
N ARG A 7 -23.92 -25.19 6.63
CA ARG A 7 -23.88 -24.03 5.73
C ARG A 7 -24.02 -24.52 4.29
N ARG A 8 -25.14 -24.19 3.64
CA ARG A 8 -25.26 -24.33 2.17
C ARG A 8 -24.34 -23.29 1.54
N ALA A 9 -23.43 -23.72 0.67
CA ALA A 9 -22.70 -22.81 -0.18
C ALA A 9 -23.71 -22.08 -1.07
N ALA A 10 -23.66 -20.74 -1.08
CA ALA A 10 -24.48 -19.95 -1.99
C ALA A 10 -24.04 -20.26 -3.42
N GLU A 11 -25.00 -20.54 -4.31
CA GLU A 11 -24.66 -20.76 -5.71
C GLU A 11 -24.11 -19.46 -6.32
N PRO A 12 -23.04 -19.54 -7.12
CA PRO A 12 -22.47 -18.36 -7.76
C PRO A 12 -23.50 -17.76 -8.70
N SER A 13 -23.63 -16.43 -8.62
CA SER A 13 -24.54 -15.67 -9.48
C SER A 13 -24.19 -15.83 -10.96
N GLU A 14 -25.14 -15.57 -11.84
CA GLU A 14 -24.93 -15.70 -13.28
C GLU A 14 -23.78 -14.82 -13.78
N MET A 15 -23.64 -13.62 -13.21
CA MET A 15 -22.54 -12.69 -13.49
C MET A 15 -21.17 -13.27 -13.06
N GLN A 16 -21.09 -13.95 -11.91
CA GLN A 16 -19.88 -14.66 -11.49
C GLN A 16 -19.54 -15.81 -12.45
N ARG A 17 -20.54 -16.58 -12.88
CA ARG A 17 -20.33 -17.68 -13.84
C ARG A 17 -19.80 -17.17 -15.17
N GLN A 18 -20.35 -16.06 -15.67
CA GLN A 18 -19.89 -15.40 -16.90
C GLN A 18 -18.45 -14.90 -16.77
N PHE A 19 -18.11 -14.27 -15.63
CA PHE A 19 -16.76 -13.81 -15.35
C PHE A 19 -15.74 -14.97 -15.33
N PHE A 20 -16.03 -16.05 -14.60
CA PHE A 20 -15.14 -17.21 -14.57
C PHE A 20 -15.00 -17.89 -15.94
N ALA A 21 -16.08 -17.97 -16.72
CA ALA A 21 -16.03 -18.50 -18.08
C ALA A 21 -15.17 -17.61 -19.01
N GLN A 22 -15.18 -16.30 -18.81
CA GLN A 22 -14.36 -15.35 -19.57
C GLN A 22 -12.88 -15.46 -19.17
N VAL A 23 -12.58 -15.55 -17.87
CA VAL A 23 -11.23 -15.75 -17.34
C VAL A 23 -10.63 -17.08 -17.84
N ALA A 24 -11.42 -18.15 -17.88
CA ALA A 24 -10.97 -19.46 -18.37
C ALA A 24 -10.64 -19.48 -19.88
N ARG A 25 -11.14 -18.52 -20.66
CA ARG A 25 -10.84 -18.37 -22.10
C ARG A 25 -9.59 -17.54 -22.37
N LEU A 26 -9.08 -16.82 -21.37
CA LEU A 26 -7.83 -16.08 -21.52
C LEU A 26 -6.68 -17.09 -21.56
N PRO A 27 -5.81 -17.05 -22.58
CA PRO A 27 -4.59 -17.85 -22.54
C PRO A 27 -3.78 -17.42 -21.32
N ALA A 28 -3.30 -18.39 -20.53
CA ALA A 28 -2.33 -18.14 -19.49
C ALA A 28 -1.03 -17.69 -20.17
N GLN A 29 -0.92 -16.38 -20.40
CA GLN A 29 0.31 -15.78 -20.88
C GLN A 29 1.25 -15.70 -19.68
N ILE A 30 1.85 -16.84 -19.32
CA ILE A 30 3.07 -16.82 -18.51
C ILE A 30 4.15 -16.36 -19.48
N PRO A 31 4.78 -15.19 -19.28
CA PRO A 31 5.90 -14.79 -20.12
C PRO A 31 6.96 -15.89 -20.06
N THR A 32 7.34 -16.43 -21.22
CA THR A 32 8.33 -17.52 -21.35
C THR A 32 9.67 -17.20 -20.66
N GLU A 33 9.92 -15.93 -20.36
CA GLU A 33 11.08 -15.43 -19.63
C GLU A 33 11.15 -15.93 -18.18
N VAL A 34 10.01 -16.11 -17.50
CA VAL A 34 9.97 -16.57 -16.10
C VAL A 34 10.40 -18.04 -15.97
N GLU A 35 10.19 -18.85 -17.00
CA GLU A 35 10.53 -20.27 -16.98
C GLU A 35 12.03 -20.53 -17.26
N ARG A 36 12.71 -19.62 -17.97
CA ARG A 36 14.17 -19.70 -18.18
C ARG A 36 14.97 -19.39 -16.92
N ILE A 37 14.47 -18.53 -16.03
CA ILE A 37 15.17 -18.18 -14.78
C ILE A 37 15.23 -19.38 -13.81
N ARG A 38 14.32 -20.35 -13.95
CA ARG A 38 14.26 -21.52 -13.06
C ARG A 38 15.26 -22.63 -13.42
N ALA A 39 15.83 -22.59 -14.62
CA ALA A 39 16.78 -23.59 -15.09
C ALA A 39 18.21 -23.02 -15.07
N GLU A 40 19.03 -23.59 -14.19
CA GLU A 40 20.50 -23.59 -14.19
C GLU A 40 21.24 -22.39 -13.56
N PRO A 41 21.78 -22.54 -12.33
CA PRO A 41 22.93 -21.75 -11.91
C PRO A 41 24.19 -22.34 -12.56
N THR A 42 24.51 -21.91 -13.78
CA THR A 42 25.85 -22.16 -14.33
C THR A 42 26.83 -21.27 -13.58
N ALA A 43 27.71 -21.89 -12.79
CA ALA A 43 28.82 -21.23 -12.13
C ALA A 43 29.68 -20.51 -13.17
N THR A 44 29.52 -19.18 -13.24
CA THR A 44 30.34 -18.30 -14.06
C THR A 44 31.33 -17.59 -13.13
N ASP A 45 32.60 -17.62 -13.55
CA ASP A 45 33.77 -16.93 -12.98
C ASP A 45 33.43 -15.47 -12.59
N PRO A 46 34.08 -14.82 -11.59
CA PRO A 46 33.62 -13.55 -11.05
C PRO A 46 33.98 -12.43 -12.02
N ALA A 47 33.15 -12.26 -13.05
CA ALA A 47 33.04 -11.00 -13.77
C ALA A 47 32.68 -9.93 -12.74
N ALA A 48 33.48 -8.87 -12.68
CA ALA A 48 33.18 -7.71 -11.85
C ALA A 48 31.72 -7.31 -12.08
N VAL A 49 30.93 -7.32 -11.02
CA VAL A 49 29.51 -6.96 -11.05
C VAL A 49 29.44 -5.51 -11.53
N VAL A 50 29.28 -5.33 -12.84
CA VAL A 50 28.87 -4.05 -13.41
C VAL A 50 27.41 -3.91 -13.03
N ASP A 51 27.14 -3.02 -12.09
CA ASP A 51 25.78 -2.66 -11.70
C ASP A 51 25.11 -1.98 -12.90
N ASP A 52 24.44 -2.77 -13.77
CA ASP A 52 23.72 -2.32 -14.98
C ASP A 52 22.49 -1.44 -14.65
N PHE A 53 22.25 -1.14 -13.37
CA PHE A 53 21.19 -0.27 -12.95
C PHE A 53 21.58 1.20 -13.09
N LEU A 54 20.60 2.06 -13.43
CA LEU A 54 20.77 3.52 -13.48
C LEU A 54 21.47 4.05 -12.22
N PRO A 55 22.23 5.16 -12.30
CA PRO A 55 22.78 5.82 -11.11
C PRO A 55 21.72 6.01 -10.01
N PRO A 56 22.05 5.84 -8.72
CA PRO A 56 21.09 5.88 -7.60
C PRO A 56 20.18 7.11 -7.58
N GLU A 57 20.68 8.25 -8.04
CA GLU A 57 19.96 9.54 -8.10
C GLU A 57 18.84 9.54 -9.16
N LEU A 58 18.91 8.62 -10.13
CA LEU A 58 17.97 8.47 -11.24
C LEU A 58 17.10 7.22 -11.10
N ARG A 59 17.32 6.40 -10.06
CA ARG A 59 16.43 5.27 -9.76
C ARG A 59 15.14 5.81 -9.17
N VAL A 60 14.01 5.27 -9.61
CA VAL A 60 12.75 5.46 -8.91
C VAL A 60 12.92 4.90 -7.49
N PRO A 61 12.69 5.70 -6.42
CA PRO A 61 12.83 5.21 -5.07
C PRO A 61 11.98 3.97 -4.87
N THR A 62 12.62 2.90 -4.41
CA THR A 62 11.89 1.70 -3.97
C THR A 62 10.94 2.08 -2.83
N HIS A 63 9.87 1.30 -2.65
CA HIS A 63 8.91 1.51 -1.57
C HIS A 63 9.59 1.60 -0.18
N ASP A 64 10.74 0.95 0.00
CA ASP A 64 11.56 0.96 1.22
C ASP A 64 12.50 2.18 1.35
N GLN A 65 12.75 2.90 0.24
CA GLN A 65 13.56 4.13 0.19
C GLN A 65 12.72 5.40 0.35
N LEU A 66 11.40 5.30 0.21
CA LEU A 66 10.50 6.37 0.63
C LEU A 66 10.48 6.37 2.17
N GLY A 67 10.88 7.48 2.80
CA GLY A 67 10.83 7.66 4.27
C GLY A 67 9.43 7.54 4.89
N GLY A 68 8.42 7.29 4.06
CA GLY A 68 7.04 6.98 4.39
C GLY A 68 6.12 7.43 3.25
N ARG A 69 5.02 6.71 3.00
CA ARG A 69 3.97 7.17 2.09
C ARG A 69 3.10 8.19 2.83
N MET A 70 2.63 9.21 2.12
CA MET A 70 1.79 10.26 2.72
C MET A 70 0.52 10.45 1.93
N THR A 71 -0.59 10.63 2.63
CA THR A 71 -1.89 10.90 1.99
C THR A 71 -2.66 11.90 2.82
N SER A 72 -3.24 12.89 2.15
CA SER A 72 -4.17 13.82 2.80
C SER A 72 -5.54 13.14 3.00
N TRP A 73 -6.12 13.34 4.18
CA TRP A 73 -7.33 12.68 4.61
C TRP A 73 -8.30 13.71 5.18
N GLN A 74 -9.21 14.16 4.31
CA GLN A 74 -10.11 15.28 4.63
C GLN A 74 -11.30 14.87 5.50
N GLN A 75 -11.73 13.61 5.42
CA GLN A 75 -12.83 13.08 6.22
C GLN A 75 -12.38 12.76 7.66
N PRO A 76 -13.30 12.71 8.64
CA PRO A 76 -12.95 12.27 9.99
C PRO A 76 -12.39 10.84 10.00
N LEU A 77 -11.36 10.60 10.80
CA LEU A 77 -10.87 9.24 11.07
C LEU A 77 -11.69 8.65 12.21
N VAL A 78 -12.31 7.49 11.94
CA VAL A 78 -13.13 6.76 12.91
C VAL A 78 -12.62 5.34 13.03
N PHE A 79 -12.24 4.93 14.23
CA PHE A 79 -11.78 3.58 14.56
C PHE A 79 -12.51 3.06 15.78
N ASP A 80 -12.99 1.82 15.73
CA ASP A 80 -13.75 1.22 16.84
C ASP A 80 -14.91 2.11 17.36
N SER A 81 -15.56 2.83 16.43
CA SER A 81 -16.60 3.83 16.71
C SER A 81 -16.13 5.08 17.49
N GLU A 82 -14.83 5.29 17.63
CA GLU A 82 -14.21 6.48 18.22
C GLU A 82 -13.66 7.42 17.14
N LEU A 83 -13.91 8.72 17.31
CA LEU A 83 -13.34 9.77 16.47
C LEU A 83 -11.90 10.07 16.90
N VAL A 84 -10.97 10.03 15.95
CA VAL A 84 -9.58 10.42 16.21
C VAL A 84 -9.44 11.92 16.18
N ALA A 85 -9.14 12.50 17.34
CA ALA A 85 -8.77 13.89 17.49
C ALA A 85 -7.26 14.03 17.78
N CYS A 86 -6.71 15.20 17.47
CA CYS A 86 -5.36 15.57 17.88
C CYS A 86 -5.31 15.69 19.40
N ALA A 87 -4.37 14.98 20.03
CA ALA A 87 -4.16 15.05 21.47
C ALA A 87 -3.79 16.46 21.97
N GLU A 88 -3.22 17.31 21.10
CA GLU A 88 -2.77 18.65 21.47
C GLU A 88 -3.83 19.74 21.18
N CYS A 89 -4.41 19.76 19.98
CA CYS A 89 -5.33 20.83 19.57
C CYS A 89 -6.80 20.40 19.42
N GLY A 90 -7.13 19.12 19.60
CA GLY A 90 -8.49 18.60 19.51
C GLY A 90 -9.11 18.57 18.11
N VAL A 91 -8.37 18.97 17.06
CA VAL A 91 -8.84 18.89 15.67
C VAL A 91 -9.02 17.43 15.27
N TYR A 92 -10.16 17.10 14.64
CA TYR A 92 -10.54 15.72 14.30
C TYR A 92 -10.61 15.43 12.78
N ARG A 93 -10.31 16.41 11.92
CA ARG A 93 -10.40 16.32 10.46
C ARG A 93 -9.18 16.96 9.77
N GLY A 94 -9.02 16.69 8.47
CA GLY A 94 -7.92 17.26 7.68
C GLY A 94 -6.57 16.67 8.06
N TRP A 95 -6.54 15.37 8.32
CA TRP A 95 -5.33 14.66 8.71
C TRP A 95 -4.39 14.47 7.53
N VAL A 96 -3.09 14.53 7.76
CA VAL A 96 -2.10 13.92 6.88
C VAL A 96 -1.70 12.59 7.52
N ILE A 97 -1.91 11.50 6.79
CA ILE A 97 -1.53 10.15 7.23
C ILE A 97 -0.18 9.83 6.63
N LEU A 98 0.79 9.54 7.49
CA LEU A 98 2.14 9.12 7.12
C LEU A 98 2.29 7.64 7.48
N SER A 99 2.50 6.80 6.47
CA SER A 99 2.83 5.39 6.65
C SER A 99 4.33 5.21 6.51
N THR A 100 5.01 4.98 7.62
CA THR A 100 6.39 4.46 7.63
C THR A 100 6.35 2.93 7.77
N ARG A 101 7.50 2.24 7.67
CA ARG A 101 7.62 0.76 7.59
C ARG A 101 6.47 -0.02 8.26
N ASP A 102 6.33 0.13 9.57
CA ASP A 102 5.36 -0.58 10.42
C ASP A 102 4.49 0.38 11.26
N GLN A 103 4.57 1.69 11.00
CA GLN A 103 3.96 2.70 11.87
C GLN A 103 3.17 3.70 11.05
N ILE A 104 1.99 4.03 11.58
CA ILE A 104 1.16 5.09 11.05
C ILE A 104 1.25 6.30 11.98
N TRP A 105 1.57 7.44 11.39
CA TRP A 105 1.58 8.74 12.05
C TRP A 105 0.51 9.63 11.45
N LEU A 106 -0.18 10.37 12.31
CA LEU A 106 -1.20 11.34 11.94
C LEU A 106 -0.67 12.73 12.25
N ARG A 107 -0.70 13.61 11.25
CA ARG A 107 -0.35 15.02 11.42
C ARG A 107 -1.59 15.87 11.23
N CYS A 108 -1.92 16.72 12.20
CA CYS A 108 -3.06 17.62 12.10
C CYS A 108 -2.71 18.88 11.27
N PRO A 109 -3.68 19.69 10.84
CA PRO A 109 -3.43 20.93 10.10
C PRO A 109 -2.57 21.95 10.86
N ALA A 110 -2.65 21.97 12.20
CA ALA A 110 -1.82 22.79 13.07
C ALA A 110 -0.36 22.30 13.18
N GLY A 111 -0.05 21.13 12.63
CA GLY A 111 1.30 20.59 12.53
C GLY A 111 1.72 19.61 13.62
N HIS A 112 0.89 19.36 14.63
CA HIS A 112 1.15 18.33 15.65
C HIS A 112 1.12 16.93 15.04
N GLN A 113 1.99 16.07 15.54
CA GLN A 113 2.14 14.69 15.09
C GLN A 113 1.80 13.74 16.23
N GLN A 114 1.00 12.72 15.93
CA GLN A 114 0.69 11.65 16.87
C GLN A 114 0.79 10.30 16.19
N ARG A 115 1.34 9.32 16.91
CA ARG A 115 1.40 7.93 16.44
C ARG A 115 0.05 7.28 16.68
N GLU A 116 -0.52 6.67 15.64
CA GLU A 116 -1.75 5.88 15.77
C GLU A 116 -1.39 4.40 15.77
N THR A 117 -1.70 3.72 16.88
CA THR A 117 -1.32 2.30 17.10
C THR A 117 -2.39 1.34 16.63
N ARG A 118 -3.62 1.82 16.41
CA ARG A 118 -4.73 1.04 15.87
C ARG A 118 -4.61 0.81 14.37
N LEU A 119 -3.72 1.55 13.70
CA LEU A 119 -3.50 1.47 12.26
C LEU A 119 -2.15 0.86 11.95
N ASP A 120 -2.14 -0.01 10.95
CA ASP A 120 -0.95 -0.60 10.37
C ASP A 120 -0.79 -0.18 8.91
N THR A 121 0.39 -0.46 8.35
CA THR A 121 0.70 -0.23 6.94
C THR A 121 -0.29 -0.96 6.00
N ALA A 122 -0.83 -2.11 6.43
CA ALA A 122 -1.81 -2.84 5.65
C ALA A 122 -3.16 -2.10 5.57
N TRP A 123 -3.60 -1.47 6.67
CA TRP A 123 -4.77 -0.60 6.70
C TRP A 123 -4.56 0.59 5.78
N TYR A 124 -3.40 1.25 5.87
CA TYR A 124 -3.07 2.38 5.00
C TYR A 124 -3.19 1.96 3.53
N ASN A 125 -2.51 0.89 3.13
CA ASN A 125 -2.55 0.37 1.76
C ASN A 125 -3.95 -0.02 1.25
N ARG A 126 -4.87 -0.43 2.15
CA ARG A 126 -6.25 -0.77 1.78
C ARG A 126 -7.15 0.46 1.59
N HIS A 127 -6.87 1.55 2.30
CA HIS A 127 -7.77 2.73 2.38
C HIS A 127 -7.26 3.92 1.60
N THR A 128 -5.97 3.99 1.32
CA THR A 128 -5.39 4.96 0.40
C THR A 128 -5.28 4.35 -0.98
N GLY A 129 -5.75 5.07 -2.00
CA GLY A 129 -5.55 4.68 -3.40
C GLY A 129 -4.08 4.70 -3.83
N PRO A 130 -3.79 4.59 -5.13
CA PRO A 130 -2.50 4.99 -5.67
C PRO A 130 -2.13 6.35 -5.09
N ALA A 131 -0.89 6.53 -4.62
CA ALA A 131 -0.49 7.81 -4.07
C ALA A 131 -0.73 8.89 -5.14
N ASP A 132 -1.53 9.91 -4.80
CA ASP A 132 -1.90 10.99 -5.74
C ASP A 132 -0.65 11.71 -6.29
N SER A 133 0.45 11.63 -5.54
CA SER A 133 1.76 12.16 -5.89
C SER A 133 2.87 11.39 -5.15
N THR A 134 4.03 11.24 -5.80
CA THR A 134 5.26 10.78 -5.15
C THR A 134 6.19 11.98 -5.01
N HIS A 135 6.58 12.33 -3.79
CA HIS A 135 7.48 13.45 -3.53
C HIS A 135 8.82 12.94 -2.99
N ALA A 136 9.91 13.59 -3.41
CA ALA A 136 11.27 13.21 -3.01
C ALA A 136 11.56 13.57 -1.54
N THR A 137 10.87 14.57 -0.99
CA THR A 137 11.06 15.04 0.39
C THR A 137 9.72 15.29 1.11
N PHE A 138 9.76 15.27 2.45
CA PHE A 138 8.60 15.59 3.29
C PHE A 138 8.10 17.02 3.11
N GLU A 139 9.02 17.99 2.96
CA GLU A 139 8.65 19.39 2.73
C GLU A 139 7.97 19.59 1.39
N ASP A 140 8.37 18.84 0.36
CA ASP A 140 7.71 18.89 -0.95
C ASP A 140 6.28 18.34 -0.88
N CYS A 141 6.03 17.30 -0.07
CA CYS A 141 4.67 16.85 0.23
C CYS A 141 3.85 17.96 0.91
N LEU A 142 4.39 18.60 1.96
CA LEU A 142 3.66 19.63 2.70
C LEU A 142 3.28 20.81 1.80
N ARG A 143 4.21 21.26 0.97
CA ARG A 143 3.98 22.32 0.00
C ARG A 143 2.91 21.95 -1.03
N HIS A 144 2.92 20.70 -1.52
CA HIS A 144 1.90 20.19 -2.43
C HIS A 144 0.50 20.15 -1.78
N LEU A 145 0.44 19.90 -0.48
CA LEU A 145 -0.78 19.90 0.31
C LEU A 145 -1.23 21.31 0.76
N GLY A 146 -0.51 22.37 0.38
CA GLY A 146 -0.84 23.76 0.71
C GLY A 146 -0.47 24.16 2.14
N HIS A 147 0.51 23.48 2.75
CA HIS A 147 1.03 23.75 4.10
C HIS A 147 2.43 24.35 4.08
#